data_AF-A0A9D7AM19-F1
#
_entry.id   AF-A0A9D7AM19-F1
#
_cell.length_a   1.000
_cell.length_b   1.000
_cell.length_c   1.000
_cell.angle_alpha   90.00
_cell.angle_beta   90.00
_cell.angle_gamma   90.00
#
_symmetry.space_group_name_H-M   'P 1'
#
loop_
_entity.id
_entity.type
_entity.pdbx_description
1 polymer ?
#
loop_
_entity_poly.entity_id
_entity_poly.type
_entity_poly.pdbx_seq_one_letter_code
_entity_poly.pdbx_strand_id
1 'polypeptide(L)'
;MKIGSGSTPTGGKDAYLEHGPFMLIRSQNVYNDGFKPGGLAYISNEQAKKLDGVAVDSSDVLLNITGDSVARVCLALPHYLPARVNQHVAIIRPKPSVFDSRFGSVEI
;
A
#
# COMPACT_ATOMS: atom_id res chain seq x y z
N MET A 1 -12.82 -0.97 -11.72
CA MET A 1 -12.45 -1.31 -10.33
C MET A 1 -11.22 -2.18 -10.44
N LYS A 2 -10.17 -1.87 -9.69
CA LYS A 2 -8.92 -2.65 -9.65
C LYS A 2 -8.70 -3.11 -8.23
N ILE A 3 -8.32 -4.37 -8.06
CA ILE A 3 -7.96 -4.97 -6.77
C ILE A 3 -6.67 -5.76 -6.99
N GLY A 4 -5.69 -5.62 -6.12
CA GLY A 4 -4.45 -6.40 -6.22
C GLY A 4 -3.51 -6.18 -5.06
N SER A 5 -2.75 -7.21 -4.70
CA SER A 5 -1.63 -7.16 -3.75
C SER A 5 -0.31 -7.43 -4.47
N GLY A 6 0.79 -6.97 -3.87
CA GLY A 6 2.12 -7.14 -4.44
C GLY A 6 2.83 -8.40 -3.98
N SER A 7 4.15 -8.38 -4.08
CA SER A 7 5.03 -9.42 -3.54
C SER A 7 6.13 -8.78 -2.68
N THR A 8 6.76 -9.57 -1.82
CA THR A 8 7.96 -9.14 -1.09
C THR A 8 9.20 -9.58 -1.86
N PRO A 9 10.19 -8.69 -2.06
CA PRO A 9 11.49 -9.09 -2.58
C PRO A 9 12.12 -10.22 -1.76
N THR A 10 12.71 -11.19 -2.45
CA THR A 10 13.55 -12.22 -1.82
C THR A 10 14.71 -11.58 -1.05
N GLY A 11 14.97 -12.05 0.18
CA GLY A 11 15.97 -11.46 1.08
C GLY A 11 15.37 -10.73 2.29
N GLY A 12 14.04 -10.62 2.37
CA GLY A 12 13.37 -10.10 3.57
C GLY A 12 13.71 -8.64 3.83
N LYS A 13 14.04 -8.29 5.08
CA LYS A 13 14.35 -6.91 5.47
C LYS A 13 15.62 -6.36 4.80
N ASP A 14 16.61 -7.22 4.55
CA ASP A 14 17.89 -6.85 3.96
C ASP A 14 17.77 -6.50 2.47
N ALA A 15 16.65 -6.87 1.84
CA ALA A 15 16.34 -6.52 0.46
C ALA A 15 15.71 -5.11 0.32
N TYR A 16 15.46 -4.42 1.43
CA TYR A 16 14.94 -3.06 1.45
C TYR A 16 16.06 -2.03 1.57
N LEU A 17 15.81 -0.86 1.02
CA LEU A 17 16.67 0.29 1.16
C LEU A 17 16.24 1.10 2.40
N GLU A 18 17.19 1.75 3.06
CA GLU A 18 16.90 2.73 4.11
C GLU A 18 16.21 3.98 3.55
N HIS A 19 16.59 4.38 2.33
CA HIS A 19 16.00 5.47 1.56
C HIS A 19 15.98 5.12 0.07
N GLY A 20 15.00 5.64 -0.65
CA GLY A 20 14.89 5.39 -2.08
C GLY A 20 13.74 6.13 -2.76
N PRO A 21 13.67 6.07 -4.09
CA PRO A 21 12.67 6.80 -4.86
C PRO A 21 11.25 6.21 -4.72
N PHE A 22 11.12 4.96 -4.26
CA PHE A 22 9.84 4.27 -4.13
C PHE A 22 9.66 3.69 -2.73
N MET A 23 8.51 3.96 -2.14
CA MET A 23 8.09 3.39 -0.86
C MET A 23 7.40 2.04 -1.07
N LEU A 24 7.59 1.13 -0.11
CA LEU A 24 6.88 -0.14 -0.03
C LEU A 24 5.98 -0.14 1.21
N ILE A 25 4.68 -0.03 0.97
CA ILE A 25 3.63 -0.09 1.99
C ILE A 25 3.42 -1.55 2.40
N ARG A 26 3.44 -1.79 3.72
CA ARG A 26 3.28 -3.11 4.33
C ARG A 26 2.16 -3.07 5.38
N SER A 27 1.83 -4.23 5.96
CA SER A 27 0.77 -4.36 6.98
C SER A 27 0.91 -3.34 8.12
N GLN A 28 2.14 -3.10 8.57
CA GLN A 28 2.51 -2.16 9.62
C GLN A 28 2.25 -0.68 9.30
N ASN A 29 1.84 -0.35 8.07
CA ASN A 29 1.54 1.03 7.67
C ASN A 29 0.03 1.31 7.58
N VAL A 30 -0.82 0.28 7.64
CA VAL A 30 -2.27 0.38 7.42
C VAL A 30 -2.99 0.16 8.75
N TYR A 31 -3.73 1.17 9.22
CA TYR A 31 -4.56 1.11 10.44
C TYR A 31 -5.93 1.74 10.17
N ASN A 32 -6.93 1.36 10.99
CA ASN A 32 -8.29 1.90 10.86
C ASN A 32 -8.38 3.41 11.14
N ASP A 33 -7.44 3.95 11.94
CA ASP A 33 -7.31 5.38 12.20
C ASP A 33 -6.40 6.09 11.19
N GLY A 34 -5.99 5.41 10.12
CA GLY A 34 -5.25 5.97 9.00
C GLY A 34 -3.91 5.31 8.70
N PHE A 35 -3.15 5.95 7.81
CA PHE A 35 -1.82 5.48 7.42
C PHE A 35 -0.77 5.89 8.47
N LYS A 36 0.10 4.94 8.85
CA LYS A 36 1.22 5.18 9.78
C LYS A 36 2.55 5.00 9.04
N PRO A 37 3.42 6.04 8.95
CA PRO A 37 4.69 5.95 8.20
C PRO A 37 5.80 5.19 8.95
N GLY A 38 5.58 4.80 10.20
CA GLY A 38 6.58 4.08 10.99
C GLY A 38 7.12 2.84 10.27
N GLY A 39 8.45 2.76 10.16
CA GLY A 39 9.14 1.63 9.52
C GLY A 39 8.85 1.46 8.02
N LEU A 40 8.36 2.49 7.33
CA LEU A 40 8.18 2.46 5.88
C LEU A 40 9.48 2.04 5.20
N ALA A 41 9.39 1.03 4.34
CA ALA A 41 10.54 0.50 3.61
C ALA A 41 10.66 1.18 2.26
N TYR A 42 11.88 1.20 1.71
CA TYR A 42 12.13 1.68 0.36
C TYR A 42 12.60 0.54 -0.53
N ILE A 43 12.29 0.63 -1.82
CA ILE A 43 12.66 -0.36 -2.83
C ILE A 43 13.36 0.32 -4.01
N SER A 44 14.20 -0.45 -4.69
CA SER A 44 14.90 0.02 -5.88
C SER A 44 13.95 0.23 -7.06
N ASN A 45 14.41 0.95 -8.09
CA ASN A 45 13.68 1.13 -9.34
C ASN A 45 13.30 -0.23 -9.98
N GLU A 46 14.20 -1.21 -9.92
CA GLU A 46 13.98 -2.55 -10.48
C GLU A 46 12.89 -3.32 -9.73
N GLN A 47 12.90 -3.25 -8.39
CA GLN A 47 11.88 -3.85 -7.55
C GLN A 47 10.52 -3.15 -7.77
N ALA A 48 10.50 -1.82 -7.85
CA ALA A 48 9.28 -1.06 -8.10
C ALA A 48 8.64 -1.40 -9.45
N LYS A 49 9.46 -1.56 -10.50
CA LYS A 49 9.02 -1.97 -11.85
C LYS A 49 8.37 -3.36 -11.84
N LYS A 50 8.92 -4.31 -11.08
CA LYS A 50 8.31 -5.64 -10.89
C LYS A 50 6.94 -5.57 -10.20
N LEU A 51 6.65 -4.48 -9.52
CA LEU A 51 5.42 -4.24 -8.76
C LEU A 51 4.49 -3.23 -9.45
N ASP A 52 4.70 -2.85 -10.72
CA ASP A 52 3.87 -1.84 -11.42
C ASP A 52 2.37 -2.19 -11.44
N GLY A 53 2.04 -3.49 -11.42
CA GLY A 53 0.66 -3.98 -11.28
C GLY A 53 -0.04 -3.47 -10.02
N VAL A 54 0.71 -3.09 -8.99
CA VAL A 54 0.22 -2.55 -7.70
C VAL A 54 0.83 -1.20 -7.36
N ALA A 55 1.09 -0.38 -8.38
CA ALA A 55 1.35 1.04 -8.24
C ALA A 55 0.18 1.73 -7.53
N VAL A 56 0.46 2.34 -6.36
CA VAL A 56 -0.53 3.02 -5.54
C VAL A 56 -0.88 4.37 -6.15
N ASP A 57 -2.16 4.70 -6.12
CA ASP A 57 -2.73 6.00 -6.49
C ASP A 57 -3.35 6.66 -5.25
N SER A 58 -3.37 7.98 -5.22
CA SER A 58 -4.06 8.81 -4.22
C SER A 58 -5.52 8.43 -3.97
N SER A 59 -6.21 7.85 -4.97
CA SER A 59 -7.60 7.41 -4.81
C SER A 59 -7.75 6.02 -4.18
N ASP A 60 -6.66 5.28 -3.99
CA ASP A 60 -6.70 3.90 -3.54
C ASP A 60 -7.08 3.77 -2.08
N VAL A 61 -7.90 2.77 -1.80
CA VAL A 61 -8.06 2.21 -0.45
C VAL A 61 -7.01 1.12 -0.27
N LEU A 62 -6.29 1.16 0.85
CA LEU A 62 -5.32 0.16 1.27
C LEU A 62 -6.01 -0.80 2.25
N LEU A 63 -6.03 -2.09 1.93
CA LEU A 63 -6.62 -3.14 2.77
C LEU A 63 -5.52 -4.09 3.25
N ASN A 64 -5.34 -4.21 4.56
CA ASN A 64 -4.47 -5.24 5.13
C ASN A 64 -5.18 -6.61 5.11
N ILE A 65 -4.70 -7.54 4.29
CA ILE A 65 -5.31 -8.87 4.10
C ILE A 65 -4.67 -9.91 5.03
N THR A 66 -3.36 -9.85 5.26
CA THR A 66 -2.60 -10.81 6.08
C THR A 66 -1.44 -10.13 6.82
N GLY A 67 -0.71 -10.83 7.68
CA GLY A 67 0.42 -10.25 8.44
C GLY A 67 0.01 -9.81 9.83
N ASP A 68 0.13 -8.51 10.14
CA ASP A 68 -0.45 -7.92 11.36
C ASP A 68 -2.00 -8.09 11.39
N SER A 69 -2.68 -7.47 12.36
CA SER A 69 -4.15 -7.45 12.44
C SER A 69 -4.82 -7.30 11.06
N VAL A 70 -5.59 -8.32 10.68
CA VAL A 70 -6.27 -8.42 9.38
C VAL A 70 -7.44 -7.44 9.31
N ALA A 71 -7.86 -7.09 8.10
CA ALA A 71 -9.00 -6.23 7.80
C ALA A 71 -8.85 -4.76 8.24
N ARG A 72 -7.61 -4.30 8.49
CA ARG A 72 -7.33 -2.87 8.66
C ARG A 72 -7.42 -2.15 7.32
N VAL A 73 -7.98 -0.95 7.32
CA VAL A 73 -8.25 -0.19 6.10
C VAL A 73 -7.94 1.30 6.27
N CYS A 74 -7.30 1.90 5.27
CA CYS A 74 -7.16 3.35 5.19
C CYS A 74 -7.03 3.83 3.74
N LEU A 75 -7.12 5.14 3.53
CA LEU A 75 -6.81 5.75 2.24
C LEU A 75 -5.31 5.87 2.04
N ALA A 76 -4.85 5.66 0.80
CA ALA A 76 -3.52 6.04 0.40
C ALA A 76 -3.34 7.56 0.53
N LEU A 77 -2.26 8.00 1.17
CA LEU A 77 -1.97 9.42 1.32
C LEU A 77 -1.01 9.87 0.22
N PRO A 78 -1.34 10.92 -0.57
CA PRO A 78 -0.50 11.41 -1.66
C PRO A 78 0.94 11.73 -1.26
N HIS A 79 1.16 12.10 0.01
CA HIS A 79 2.49 12.41 0.56
C HIS A 79 3.45 11.21 0.54
N TYR A 80 2.94 9.97 0.53
CA TYR A 80 3.75 8.75 0.49
C TYR A 80 3.76 8.11 -0.91
N LEU A 81 3.51 8.89 -1.96
CA LEU A 81 3.69 8.45 -3.34
C LEU A 81 5.01 8.98 -3.90
N PRO A 82 5.67 8.25 -4.82
CA PRO A 82 5.23 7.00 -5.44
C PRO A 82 5.47 5.77 -4.55
N ALA A 83 4.48 4.87 -4.48
CA ALA A 83 4.54 3.67 -3.66
C ALA A 83 4.06 2.40 -4.38
N ARG A 84 4.44 1.26 -3.80
CA ARG A 84 3.94 -0.08 -4.08
C ARG A 84 3.44 -0.72 -2.78
N VAL A 85 2.55 -1.70 -2.87
CA VAL A 85 2.19 -2.56 -1.74
C VAL A 85 2.91 -3.90 -1.83
N ASN A 86 3.17 -4.55 -0.71
CA ASN A 86 3.63 -5.95 -0.69
C ASN A 86 2.43 -6.94 -0.68
N GLN A 87 2.67 -8.23 -0.45
CA GLN A 87 1.63 -9.26 -0.47
C GLN A 87 0.59 -9.15 0.67
N HIS A 88 0.92 -8.44 1.74
CA HIS A 88 0.06 -8.32 2.91
C HIS A 88 -1.01 -7.25 2.74
N VAL A 89 -0.78 -6.29 1.85
CA VAL A 89 -1.69 -5.16 1.59
C VAL A 89 -2.20 -5.24 0.16
N ALA A 90 -3.51 -5.11 -0.04
CA ALA A 90 -4.11 -4.88 -1.34
C ALA A 90 -4.45 -3.41 -1.55
N ILE A 91 -4.32 -2.96 -2.80
CA ILE A 91 -5.00 -1.75 -3.27
C ILE A 91 -6.40 -2.10 -3.75
N ILE A 92 -7.36 -1.23 -3.45
CA ILE A 92 -8.70 -1.23 -4.02
C ILE A 92 -8.89 0.14 -4.68
N ARG A 93 -8.93 0.16 -6.01
CA ARG A 93 -9.17 1.37 -6.82
C ARG A 93 -10.60 1.36 -7.35
N PRO A 94 -11.50 2.15 -6.76
CA PRO A 94 -12.84 2.33 -7.32
C PRO A 94 -12.75 3.03 -8.68
N LYS A 95 -13.79 2.89 -9.51
CA LYS A 95 -13.96 3.80 -10.65
C LYS A 95 -14.52 5.11 -10.08
N PRO A 96 -13.93 6.29 -10.38
CA PRO A 96 -14.39 7.57 -9.85
C PRO A 96 -15.87 7.85 -10.11
N SER A 97 -16.41 7.31 -11.20
CA SER A 97 -17.83 7.43 -11.57
C SER A 97 -18.79 6.52 -10.79
N VAL A 98 -18.29 5.65 -9.91
CA VAL A 98 -19.08 4.61 -9.24
C VAL A 98 -18.98 4.70 -7.72
N PHE A 99 -17.83 5.12 -7.17
CA PHE A 99 -17.63 5.17 -5.73
C PHE A 99 -16.57 6.20 -5.36
N ASP A 100 -16.89 7.06 -4.41
CA ASP A 100 -15.96 8.02 -3.83
C ASP A 100 -15.26 7.37 -2.62
N SER A 101 -13.97 7.11 -2.76
CA SER A 101 -13.17 6.42 -1.74
C SER A 101 -13.16 7.14 -0.38
N ARG A 102 -13.46 8.45 -0.35
CA ARG A 102 -13.57 9.23 0.89
C ARG A 102 -14.73 8.78 1.79
N PHE A 103 -15.76 8.14 1.24
CA PHE A 103 -16.90 7.64 2.01
C PHE A 103 -16.72 6.18 2.48
N GLY A 104 -15.65 5.48 2.06
CA GLY A 104 -15.38 4.09 2.44
C GLY A 104 -14.46 3.89 3.66
N SER A 105 -14.04 4.97 4.30
CA SER A 105 -13.12 4.96 5.47
C SER A 105 -13.79 5.41 6.77
N VAL A 106 -15.12 5.58 6.76
CA VAL A 106 -15.90 5.96 7.94
C VAL A 106 -16.57 4.69 8.50
N GLU A 107 -16.16 4.36 9.73
CA GLU A 107 -16.79 3.45 10.70
C GLU A 107 -17.02 1.99 10.26
N ILE A 108 -16.10 1.11 10.71
CA ILE A 108 -16.44 -0.22 11.21
C ILE A 108 -16.00 -0.28 12.67
#